data_AF-A0A3C0YBM2-F1
#
_entry.id   AF-A0A3C0YBM2-F1
#
_cell.length_a   1.000
_cell.length_b   1.000
_cell.length_c   1.000
_cell.angle_alpha   90.00
_cell.angle_beta   90.00
_cell.angle_gamma   90.00
#
_symmetry.space_group_name_H-M   'P 1'
#
loop_
_entity.id
_entity.type
_entity.pdbx_description
1 polymer ?
#
loop_
_entity_poly.entity_id
_entity_poly.type
_entity_poly.pdbx_seq_one_letter_code
_entity_poly.pdbx_strand_id
1 'polypeptide(L)' 'EMTVVLGPGWPGILLHEAIGHGLEGDFNRKGSSAFSGRVGQRVAAKGVTVLDDGTMADRRGSLNVDDEG' A
#
# COMPACT_ATOMS: atom_id res chain seq x y z
N GLU A 1 25.27 -0.65 -5.66
CA GLU A 1 24.22 -1.16 -4.75
C GLU A 1 24.77 -1.16 -3.33
N MET A 2 23.93 -0.85 -2.33
CA MET A 2 24.30 -0.89 -0.91
C MET A 2 23.06 -1.20 -0.06
N THR A 3 23.25 -1.77 1.13
CA THR A 3 22.15 -1.99 2.08
C THR A 3 21.67 -0.66 2.66
N VAL A 4 20.34 -0.45 2.66
CA VAL A 4 19.70 0.73 3.24
C VAL A 4 18.79 0.29 4.39
N VAL A 5 18.90 0.98 5.53
CA VAL A 5 18.00 0.82 6.67
C VAL A 5 17.11 2.06 6.74
N LEU A 6 15.80 1.85 6.74
CA LEU A 6 14.83 2.92 6.91
C LEU A 6 14.38 2.98 8.37
N GLY A 7 14.32 4.19 8.92
CA GLY A 7 13.71 4.41 10.23
C GLY A 7 12.18 4.21 10.18
N PRO A 8 11.53 4.07 11.34
CA PRO A 8 10.07 4.00 11.42
C PRO A 8 9.40 5.35 11.07
N GLY A 9 8.10 5.32 10.80
CA GLY A 9 7.29 6.51 10.56
C GLY A 9 7.30 6.93 9.08
N TRP A 10 7.63 8.19 8.80
CA TRP A 10 7.52 8.80 7.46
C TRP A 10 8.34 8.11 6.35
N PRO A 11 9.49 7.46 6.61
CA PRO A 11 10.15 6.64 5.59
C PRO A 11 9.26 5.51 5.04
N GLY A 12 8.13 5.22 5.70
CA GLY A 12 7.03 4.41 5.18
C GLY A 12 6.41 4.92 3.88
N ILE A 13 6.78 6.12 3.38
CA ILE A 13 6.51 6.55 2.00
C ILE A 13 6.96 5.49 0.99
N LEU A 14 8.00 4.70 1.30
CA LEU A 14 8.39 3.55 0.48
C LEU A 14 7.21 2.59 0.23
N LEU A 15 6.36 2.35 1.22
CA LEU A 15 5.20 1.47 1.06
C LEU A 15 4.15 2.11 0.14
N HIS A 16 3.90 3.40 0.29
CA HIS A 16 2.94 4.14 -0.54
C HIS A 16 3.32 4.08 -2.02
N GLU A 17 4.59 4.34 -2.34
CA GLU A 17 5.06 4.37 -3.72
C GLU A 17 5.32 2.98 -4.31
N ALA A 18 5.97 2.09 -3.56
CA ALA A 18 6.39 0.80 -4.09
C ALA A 18 5.22 -0.15 -4.34
N ILE A 19 4.15 -0.04 -3.54
CA ILE A 19 3.00 -0.94 -3.62
C ILE A 19 1.65 -0.23 -3.49
N GLY A 20 1.53 0.86 -2.73
CA GLY A 20 0.25 1.51 -2.42
C GLY A 20 -0.52 1.88 -3.69
N HIS A 21 0.03 2.78 -4.50
CA HIS A 21 -0.58 3.14 -5.79
C HIS A 21 -0.73 1.93 -6.73
N GLY A 22 0.24 1.03 -6.76
CA GLY A 22 0.19 -0.17 -7.59
C GLY A 22 -0.96 -1.12 -7.26
N LEU A 23 -1.51 -1.03 -6.05
CA LEU A 23 -2.64 -1.85 -5.59
C LEU A 23 -3.99 -1.13 -5.68
N GLU A 24 -4.03 0.12 -6.17
CA GLU A 24 -5.29 0.82 -6.45
C GLU A 24 -6.11 0.08 -7.52
N GLY A 25 -7.43 0.03 -7.29
CA GLY A 25 -8.33 -0.84 -8.04
C GLY A 25 -8.49 -0.48 -9.51
N ASP A 26 -8.34 0.79 -9.87
CA ASP A 26 -8.55 1.24 -11.25
C ASP A 26 -7.44 0.76 -12.19
N PHE A 27 -6.17 0.77 -11.75
CA PHE A 27 -5.05 0.23 -12.51
C PHE A 27 -5.11 -1.29 -12.64
N ASN A 28 -5.50 -1.98 -11.57
CA ASN A 28 -5.64 -3.44 -11.57
C ASN A 28 -6.80 -3.89 -12.47
N ARG A 29 -7.92 -3.16 -12.46
CA ARG A 29 -9.04 -3.38 -13.39
C ARG A 29 -8.63 -3.18 -14.85
N LYS A 30 -7.81 -2.18 -15.14
CA LYS A 30 -7.29 -1.88 -16.49
C LYS A 30 -6.16 -2.83 -16.93
N GLY A 31 -5.58 -3.60 -16.03
CA GLY A 31 -4.42 -4.44 -16.30
C GLY A 31 -3.09 -3.68 -16.45
N SER A 32 -3.06 -2.38 -16.12
CA SER A 32 -1.87 -1.52 -16.29
C SER A 32 -0.92 -1.55 -15.09
N SER A 33 -1.38 -2.07 -13.94
CA SER A 33 -0.52 -2.25 -12.77
C SER A 33 0.40 -3.46 -12.94
N ALA A 34 1.64 -3.36 -12.43
CA ALA A 34 2.54 -4.51 -12.27
C ALA A 34 1.95 -5.63 -11.37
N PHE A 35 0.95 -5.30 -10.55
CA PHE A 35 0.27 -6.21 -9.63
C PHE A 35 -1.01 -6.84 -10.21
N SER A 36 -1.39 -6.49 -11.44
CA SER A 36 -2.58 -7.03 -12.09
C SER A 36 -2.50 -8.57 -12.18
N GLY A 37 -3.55 -9.27 -11.72
CA GLY A 37 -3.60 -10.73 -11.73
C GLY A 37 -2.65 -11.42 -10.73
N ARG A 38 -2.08 -10.69 -9.77
CA ARG A 38 -1.14 -11.24 -8.76
C ARG A 38 -1.80 -11.61 -7.42
N VAL A 39 -3.12 -11.54 -7.31
CA VAL A 39 -3.84 -11.99 -6.10
C VAL A 39 -3.49 -13.45 -5.81
N GLY A 40 -3.16 -13.75 -4.55
CA GLY A 40 -2.69 -15.07 -4.11
C GLY A 40 -1.20 -15.35 -4.37
N GLN A 41 -0.49 -14.48 -5.09
CA GLN A 41 0.96 -14.60 -5.29
C GLN A 41 1.73 -13.82 -4.24
N ARG A 42 2.94 -14.28 -3.92
CA ARG A 42 3.84 -13.56 -3.02
C ARG A 42 4.47 -12.38 -3.77
N VAL A 43 4.18 -11.16 -3.31
CA VAL A 43 4.67 -9.90 -3.91
C VAL A 43 5.63 -9.12 -2.99
N ALA A 44 5.85 -9.61 -1.77
CA ALA A 44 6.79 -9.03 -0.80
C ALA A 44 7.56 -10.14 -0.06
N ALA A 45 8.59 -9.75 0.70
CA ALA A 45 9.37 -10.67 1.51
C ALA A 45 8.50 -11.38 2.58
N LYS A 46 8.91 -12.59 2.99
CA LYS A 46 8.20 -13.33 4.05
C LYS A 46 8.24 -12.52 5.35
N GLY A 47 7.10 -12.38 6.01
CA GLY A 47 6.97 -11.61 7.26
C GLY A 47 6.60 -10.14 7.07
N VAL A 48 6.46 -9.67 5.82
CA VAL A 48 5.91 -8.34 5.52
C VAL A 48 4.40 -8.46 5.35
N THR A 49 3.67 -7.66 6.13
CA THR A 49 2.22 -7.46 5.97
C THR A 49 1.98 -5.95 5.90
N VAL A 50 1.26 -5.51 4.88
CA VAL A 50 0.92 -4.11 4.67
C VAL A 50 -0.59 -3.98 4.67
N LEU A 51 -1.08 -2.98 5.39
CA LEU A 51 -2.49 -2.64 5.47
C LEU A 51 -2.66 -1.18 5.06
N ASP A 52 -3.74 -0.89 4.37
CA ASP A 52 -4.31 0.45 4.27
C ASP A 52 -5.48 0.51 5.27
N ASP A 53 -5.43 1.45 6.22
CA ASP A 53 -6.35 1.48 7.36
C ASP A 53 -6.93 2.89 7.58
N GLY A 54 -8.12 3.11 7.03
CA GLY A 54 -8.88 4.35 7.19
C GLY A 54 -9.51 4.54 8.58
N THR A 55 -9.43 3.56 9.49
CA THR A 55 -10.24 3.53 10.73
C THR A 55 -9.54 4.09 11.97
N MET A 56 -8.28 4.51 11.85
CA MET A 56 -7.49 5.00 12.99
C MET A 56 -8.01 6.34 13.55
N ALA A 57 -8.32 6.37 14.85
CA ALA A 57 -8.79 7.60 15.50
C ALA A 57 -7.75 8.75 15.41
N ASP A 58 -8.24 9.97 15.17
CA ASP A 58 -7.47 11.21 15.17
C ASP A 58 -6.27 11.25 14.21
N ARG A 59 -6.29 10.44 13.14
CA ARG A 59 -5.25 10.47 12.09
C ARG A 59 -5.69 11.27 10.88
N ARG A 60 -4.72 11.97 10.29
CA ARG A 60 -4.91 12.81 9.10
C ARG A 60 -5.45 12.03 7.89
N GLY A 61 -5.05 10.77 7.74
CA GLY A 61 -5.46 9.92 6.62
C GLY A 61 -6.69 9.06 6.87
N SER A 62 -7.36 9.25 8.01
CA SER A 62 -8.50 8.42 8.40
C SER A 62 -9.83 9.03 7.95
N LEU A 63 -10.80 8.15 7.76
CA LEU A 63 -12.12 8.43 7.21
C LEU A 63 -13.14 7.64 8.04
N ASN A 64 -14.14 8.32 8.61
CA ASN A 64 -15.26 7.62 9.26
C ASN A 64 -16.09 6.85 8.23
N VAL A 65 -16.22 7.47 7.07
CA VAL A 65 -16.90 7.03 5.85
C VAL A 65 -16.11 7.69 4.71
N ASP A 66 -15.93 7.01 3.58
CA ASP A 66 -15.31 7.63 2.42
C ASP A 66 -16.29 8.57 1.69
N ASP A 67 -15.89 9.10 0.54
CA ASP A 67 -16.73 10.03 -0.22
C ASP A 67 -17.93 9.35 -0.92
N GLU A 68 -18.05 8.01 -0.87
CA GLU A 68 -19.15 7.22 -1.45
C GLU A 68 -20.19 6.73 -0.43
N GLY A 69 -19.93 6.83 0.89
CA GLY A 69 -20.90 6.52 1.95
C GLY A 69 -20.64 5.20 2.70
#